data_AF-A0A959QDD1-F1
#
_entry.id   AF-A0A959QDD1-F1
#
_cell.length_a   1.000
_cell.length_b   1.000
_cell.length_c   1.000
_cell.angle_alpha   90.00
_cell.angle_beta   90.00
_cell.angle_gamma   90.00
#
_symmetry.space_group_name_H-M   'P 1'
#
loop_
_entity.id
_entity.type
_entity.pdbx_description
1 polymer ?
#
loop_
_entity_poly.entity_id
_entity_poly.type
_entity_poly.pdbx_seq_one_letter_code
_entity_poly.pdbx_strand_id
1 'polypeptide(L)'
;NGKSVMRDIEKAVTLAIIDERWKEHLRAMDELKDAVQAASFEQKDPLVVYKMEAYNLFEHLMFTINEEVTSYLSKGTIVFQDGRTLEEAREQRTDLSRVQTNRTEEETRAAAEGVSRRSKPQTFKRQDKKVGRNDPCPCGSG
;
A
#
# COMPACT_ATOMS: atom_id res chain seq x y z
N ASN A 1 -8.69 11.41 -5.61
CA ASN A 1 -7.85 10.23 -5.95
C ASN A 1 -6.53 10.27 -5.19
N GLY A 2 -6.46 9.72 -3.97
CA GLY A 2 -5.25 9.78 -3.13
C GLY A 2 -4.03 9.03 -3.69
N LYS A 3 -4.22 8.14 -4.66
CA LYS A 3 -3.14 7.36 -5.29
C LYS A 3 -2.14 8.20 -6.08
N SER A 4 -2.54 9.35 -6.65
CA SER A 4 -1.61 10.23 -7.37
C SER A 4 -0.69 10.99 -6.41
N VAL A 5 -1.25 11.47 -5.28
CA VAL A 5 -0.51 12.24 -4.27
C VAL A 5 0.63 11.41 -3.68
N MET A 6 0.38 10.14 -3.33
CA MET A 6 1.44 9.26 -2.81
C MET A 6 2.57 9.06 -3.82
N ARG A 7 2.22 8.80 -5.09
CA ARG A 7 3.20 8.60 -6.17
C ARG A 7 4.02 9.86 -6.44
N ASP A 8 3.42 11.04 -6.33
CA ASP A 8 4.12 12.31 -6.55
C ASP A 8 5.07 12.60 -5.39
N ILE A 9 4.68 12.30 -4.15
CA ILE A 9 5.56 12.39 -2.97
C ILE A 9 6.72 11.41 -3.08
N GLU A 10 6.46 10.14 -3.42
CA GLU A 10 7.50 9.12 -3.61
C GLU A 10 8.56 9.57 -4.62
N LYS A 11 8.11 10.09 -5.78
CA LYS A 11 9.03 10.62 -6.80
C LYS A 11 9.80 11.83 -6.31
N ALA A 12 9.14 12.80 -5.69
CA ALA A 12 9.77 14.03 -5.25
C ALA A 12 10.86 13.76 -4.21
N VAL A 13 10.56 12.91 -3.21
CA VAL A 13 11.51 12.50 -2.17
C VAL A 13 12.68 11.73 -2.79
N THR A 14 12.40 10.74 -3.63
CA THR A 14 13.45 9.91 -4.25
C THR A 14 14.40 10.76 -5.09
N LEU A 15 13.86 11.68 -5.90
CA LEU A 15 14.67 12.59 -6.72
C LEU A 15 15.49 13.55 -5.86
N ALA A 16 14.93 14.09 -4.78
CA ALA A 16 15.66 14.97 -3.87
C ALA A 16 16.85 14.26 -3.20
N ILE A 17 16.65 13.01 -2.75
CA ILE A 17 17.71 12.19 -2.16
C ILE A 17 18.81 11.89 -3.21
N ILE A 18 18.41 11.47 -4.41
CA ILE A 18 19.37 11.18 -5.49
C ILE A 18 20.20 12.42 -5.81
N ASP A 19 19.58 13.59 -5.99
CA ASP A 19 20.31 14.82 -6.32
C ASP A 19 21.34 15.17 -5.24
N GLU A 20 20.94 15.14 -3.96
CA GLU A 20 21.84 15.45 -2.86
C GLU A 20 23.02 14.49 -2.78
N ARG A 21 22.74 13.18 -2.85
CA ARG A 21 23.77 12.14 -2.78
C ARG A 21 24.68 12.14 -4.01
N TRP A 22 24.15 12.47 -5.18
CA TRP A 22 24.93 12.60 -6.40
C TRP A 22 25.91 13.78 -6.35
N LYS A 23 25.47 14.96 -5.86
CA LYS A 23 26.36 16.11 -5.68
C LYS A 23 27.52 15.79 -4.74
N GLU A 24 27.24 15.07 -3.65
CA GLU A 24 28.29 14.66 -2.71
C GLU A 24 29.24 13.64 -3.32
N HIS A 25 28.72 12.67 -4.10
CA HIS A 25 29.56 11.72 -4.84
C HIS A 25 30.50 12.43 -5.84
N LEU A 26 30.02 13.46 -6.54
CA LEU A 26 30.88 14.23 -7.45
C LEU A 26 32.01 14.96 -6.72
N ARG A 27 31.76 15.52 -5.53
CA ARG A 27 32.83 16.11 -4.70
C ARG A 27 33.84 15.06 -4.27
N ALA A 28 33.38 13.90 -3.80
CA ALA A 28 34.26 12.80 -3.40
C ALA A 28 35.11 12.28 -4.59
N MET A 29 34.54 12.26 -5.80
CA MET A 29 35.25 11.90 -7.02
C MET A 29 36.34 12.91 -7.40
N ASP A 30 36.08 14.21 -7.21
CA ASP A 30 37.09 15.26 -7.42
C ASP A 30 38.24 15.12 -6.40
N GLU A 31 37.93 14.90 -5.11
CA GLU A 31 38.93 14.65 -4.07
C GLU A 31 39.77 13.39 -4.36
N LEU A 32 39.11 12.31 -4.81
CA LEU A 32 39.78 11.07 -5.18
C LEU A 32 40.76 11.30 -6.35
N LYS A 33 40.38 12.11 -7.34
CA LYS A 33 41.23 12.42 -8.48
C LYS A 33 42.53 13.11 -8.07
N ASP A 34 42.46 14.00 -7.08
CA ASP A 34 43.65 14.68 -6.54
C ASP A 34 44.49 13.73 -5.67
N ALA A 35 43.85 12.90 -4.83
CA ALA A 35 44.55 11.91 -3.99
C ALA A 35 45.31 10.85 -4.81
N VAL A 36 44.72 10.38 -5.91
CA VAL A 36 45.34 9.37 -6.79
C VAL A 36 46.59 9.91 -7.50
N GLN A 37 46.67 11.22 -7.76
CA GLN A 37 47.89 11.82 -8.30
C GLN A 37 49.07 11.69 -7.31
N ALA A 38 48.80 11.78 -6.01
CA ALA A 38 49.79 11.50 -4.97
C ALA A 38 50.11 9.99 -4.86
N ALA A 39 49.16 9.10 -5.15
CA ALA A 39 49.40 7.65 -5.14
C ALA A 39 50.35 7.17 -6.26
N SER A 40 50.56 7.97 -7.31
CA SER A 40 51.54 7.68 -8.38
C SER A 40 52.96 7.47 -7.85
N PHE A 41 53.30 7.98 -6.66
CA PHE A 41 54.61 7.78 -6.04
C PHE A 41 54.85 6.32 -5.59
N GLU A 42 53.80 5.48 -5.50
CA GLU A 42 53.90 4.05 -5.12
C GLU A 42 54.11 3.08 -6.30
N GLN A 43 54.41 3.56 -7.52
CA GLN A 43 54.55 2.74 -8.74
C GLN A 43 53.29 1.94 -9.14
N LYS A 44 52.12 2.28 -8.60
CA LYS A 44 50.84 1.77 -9.10
C LYS A 44 50.36 2.64 -10.26
N ASP A 45 49.64 2.05 -11.21
CA ASP A 45 48.98 2.81 -12.27
C ASP A 45 47.86 3.67 -11.66
N PRO A 46 47.99 5.02 -11.67
CA PRO A 46 46.99 5.90 -11.08
C PRO A 46 45.60 5.71 -11.69
N LEU A 47 45.53 5.40 -12.99
CA LEU A 47 44.26 5.20 -13.67
C LEU A 47 43.53 3.95 -13.16
N VAL A 48 44.27 2.89 -12.83
CA VAL A 48 43.70 1.66 -12.28
C VAL A 48 43.18 1.90 -10.86
N VAL A 49 43.96 2.59 -10.02
CA VAL A 49 43.56 2.93 -8.64
C VAL A 49 42.31 3.80 -8.65
N TYR A 50 42.28 4.85 -9.47
CA TYR A 50 41.10 5.72 -9.62
C TYR A 50 39.85 4.92 -10.00
N LYS A 51 39.95 4.02 -10.98
CA LYS A 51 38.79 3.22 -11.43
C LYS A 51 38.25 2.30 -10.33
N MET A 52 39.14 1.63 -9.60
CA MET A 52 38.74 0.74 -8.51
C MET A 52 38.06 1.53 -7.38
N GLU A 53 38.67 2.63 -6.96
CA GLU A 53 38.17 3.40 -5.83
C GLU A 53 36.90 4.19 -6.19
N ALA A 54 36.83 4.73 -7.41
CA ALA A 54 35.62 5.36 -7.93
C ALA A 54 34.44 4.39 -7.98
N TYR A 55 34.69 3.13 -8.37
CA TYR A 55 33.66 2.11 -8.39
C TYR A 55 33.19 1.77 -6.96
N ASN A 56 34.10 1.64 -6.00
CA ASN A 56 33.74 1.45 -4.58
C ASN A 56 32.87 2.60 -4.05
N LEU A 57 33.22 3.85 -4.38
CA LEU A 57 32.42 5.03 -4.01
C LEU A 57 31.02 5.00 -4.65
N PHE A 58 30.92 4.53 -5.89
CA PHE A 58 29.64 4.39 -6.58
C PHE A 58 28.76 3.30 -5.95
N GLU A 59 29.33 2.14 -5.59
CA GLU A 59 28.59 1.10 -4.88
C GLU A 59 28.04 1.61 -3.53
N HIS A 60 28.87 2.34 -2.79
CA HIS A 60 28.46 2.97 -1.53
C HIS A 60 27.35 4.01 -1.72
N LEU A 61 27.44 4.83 -2.77
CA LEU A 61 26.38 5.77 -3.16
C LEU A 61 25.04 5.05 -3.39
N MET A 62 25.06 3.98 -4.20
CA MET A 62 23.86 3.21 -4.51
C MET A 62 23.23 2.58 -3.27
N PHE A 63 24.06 2.03 -2.37
CA PHE A 63 23.60 1.48 -1.10
C PHE A 63 22.93 2.57 -0.24
N THR A 64 23.59 3.73 -0.10
CA THR A 64 23.09 4.85 0.71
C THR A 64 21.75 5.37 0.18
N ILE A 65 21.62 5.59 -1.14
CA ILE A 65 20.37 6.05 -1.76
C ILE A 65 19.24 5.05 -1.47
N ASN A 66 19.49 3.75 -1.64
CA ASN A 66 18.47 2.73 -1.41
C ASN A 66 18.02 2.68 0.06
N GLU A 67 18.97 2.77 1.00
CA GLU A 67 18.68 2.79 2.43
C GLU A 67 17.86 4.03 2.81
N GLU A 68 18.25 5.21 2.33
CA GLU A 68 17.57 6.47 2.66
C GLU A 68 16.18 6.54 2.07
N VAL A 69 16.01 6.18 0.79
CA VAL A 69 14.70 6.14 0.14
C VAL A 69 13.78 5.16 0.87
N THR A 70 14.26 3.95 1.17
CA THR A 70 13.45 2.94 1.87
C THR A 70 13.10 3.39 3.29
N SER A 71 14.07 3.93 4.03
CA SER A 71 13.87 4.45 5.39
C SER A 71 12.87 5.60 5.40
N TYR A 72 12.98 6.54 4.46
CA TYR A 72 12.09 7.70 4.37
C TYR A 72 10.67 7.28 3.97
N LEU A 73 10.50 6.39 3.00
CA LEU A 73 9.18 5.89 2.62
C LEU A 73 8.53 5.04 3.72
N SER A 74 9.33 4.35 4.53
CA SER A 74 8.82 3.50 5.63
C SER A 74 8.48 4.28 6.90
N LYS A 75 9.20 5.37 7.18
CA LYS A 75 9.06 6.17 8.43
C LYS A 75 8.40 7.53 8.20
N GLY A 76 8.30 7.98 6.96
CA GLY A 76 7.82 9.31 6.59
C GLY A 76 6.37 9.50 6.98
N THR A 77 6.11 10.40 7.93
CA THR A 77 4.77 10.88 8.23
C THR A 77 4.46 12.07 7.31
N ILE A 78 3.37 12.01 6.55
CA ILE A 78 2.95 13.11 5.69
C ILE A 78 2.39 14.22 6.58
N VAL A 79 3.16 15.30 6.76
CA VAL A 79 2.71 16.51 7.46
C VAL A 79 2.24 17.52 6.41
N PHE A 80 0.94 17.79 6.35
CA PHE A 80 0.41 18.83 5.48
C PHE A 80 0.69 20.21 6.09
N GLN A 81 1.07 21.18 5.26
CA GLN A 81 1.39 22.56 5.70
C GLN A 81 0.27 23.24 6.50
N ASP A 82 -0.98 22.78 6.37
CA ASP A 82 -2.14 23.30 7.10
C ASP A 82 -2.29 22.74 8.54
N GLY A 83 -1.36 21.91 9.02
CA GLY A 83 -1.45 21.30 10.36
C GLY A 83 -2.63 20.32 10.52
N ARG A 84 -3.33 19.99 9.43
CA ARG A 84 -4.39 18.98 9.43
C ARG A 84 -3.75 17.60 9.43
N THR A 85 -3.71 16.96 10.59
CA THR A 85 -3.56 15.50 10.68
C THR A 85 -4.72 14.90 9.87
N LEU A 86 -4.43 13.98 8.94
CA LEU A 86 -5.49 13.23 8.27
C LEU A 86 -6.31 12.51 9.34
N GLU A 87 -7.46 13.05 9.71
CA GLU A 87 -8.46 12.24 10.40
C GLU A 87 -8.94 11.19 9.39
N GLU A 88 -8.93 9.92 9.82
CA GLU A 88 -9.58 8.86 9.05
C GLU A 88 -10.97 9.34 8.66
N ALA A 89 -11.29 9.24 7.35
CA ALA A 89 -12.60 9.62 6.87
C ALA A 89 -13.65 8.86 7.68
N ARG A 90 -14.32 9.55 8.62
CA ARG A 90 -15.36 8.99 9.46
C ARG A 90 -16.34 8.29 8.53
N GLU A 91 -16.44 6.97 8.63
CA GLU A 91 -17.51 6.23 7.95
C GLU A 91 -18.82 6.88 8.37
N GLN A 92 -19.47 7.59 7.46
CA GLN A 92 -20.84 8.03 7.67
C GLN A 92 -21.68 6.77 7.73
N ARG A 93 -21.88 6.24 8.93
CA ARG A 93 -22.92 5.25 9.19
C ARG A 93 -24.23 5.91 8.85
N THR A 94 -24.79 5.56 7.71
CA THR A 94 -26.12 6.01 7.30
C THR A 94 -27.11 5.57 8.36
N ASP A 95 -27.65 6.53 9.12
CA ASP A 95 -28.65 6.26 10.13
C ASP A 95 -29.97 5.89 9.43
N LEU A 96 -30.22 4.58 9.37
CA LEU A 96 -31.41 4.00 8.76
C LEU A 96 -32.67 4.11 9.65
N SER A 97 -32.59 4.75 10.82
CA SER A 97 -33.71 4.87 11.76
C SER A 97 -34.93 5.62 11.20
N ARG A 98 -34.74 6.42 10.14
CA ARG A 98 -35.80 7.20 9.49
C ARG A 98 -36.30 6.61 8.16
N VAL A 99 -35.86 5.41 7.79
CA VAL A 99 -36.41 4.73 6.60
C VAL A 99 -37.81 4.21 6.91
N GLN A 100 -38.81 5.03 6.62
CA GLN A 100 -40.20 4.60 6.56
C GLN A 100 -40.46 3.97 5.19
N THR A 101 -40.68 2.66 5.16
CA THR A 101 -41.22 2.00 3.99
C THR A 101 -42.71 2.33 3.89
N ASN A 102 -43.21 2.70 2.70
CA ASN A 102 -44.61 3.05 2.42
C ASN A 102 -45.59 1.84 2.53
N ARG A 103 -45.35 0.90 3.44
CA ARG A 103 -46.24 -0.22 3.70
C ARG A 103 -46.94 0.01 5.03
N THR A 104 -48.17 0.49 4.96
CA THR A 104 -49.03 0.74 6.10
C THR A 104 -49.38 -0.58 6.81
N GLU A 105 -49.35 -0.58 8.15
CA GLU A 105 -49.60 -1.77 8.98
C GLU A 105 -51.00 -2.39 8.74
N GLU A 106 -51.94 -1.63 8.20
CA GLU A 106 -53.27 -2.11 7.80
C GLU A 106 -53.23 -3.08 6.62
N GLU A 107 -52.33 -2.89 5.65
CA GLU A 107 -52.17 -3.83 4.52
C GLU A 107 -51.57 -5.16 4.99
N THR A 108 -50.73 -5.14 6.03
CA THR A 108 -50.20 -6.37 6.65
C THR A 108 -51.23 -7.12 7.49
N ARG A 109 -52.23 -6.44 8.06
CA ARG A 109 -53.33 -7.09 8.80
C ARG A 109 -54.42 -7.65 7.88
N ALA A 110 -54.78 -6.93 6.81
CA ALA A 110 -55.73 -7.44 5.81
C ALA A 110 -55.19 -8.68 5.06
N ALA A 111 -53.86 -8.74 4.81
CA ALA A 111 -53.21 -9.93 4.25
C ALA A 111 -53.13 -11.11 5.24
N ALA A 112 -53.28 -10.89 6.55
CA ALA A 112 -53.23 -11.93 7.56
C ALA A 112 -54.60 -12.62 7.79
N GLU A 113 -55.72 -11.90 7.61
CA GLU A 113 -57.06 -12.46 7.80
C GLU A 113 -57.55 -13.29 6.58
N GLY A 114 -57.04 -13.03 5.38
CA GLY A 114 -57.38 -13.80 4.17
C GLY A 114 -56.76 -15.21 4.07
N VAL A 115 -55.84 -15.58 4.98
CA VAL A 115 -55.07 -16.84 4.89
C VAL A 115 -55.57 -17.91 5.88
N SER A 116 -56.71 -17.68 6.56
CA SER A 116 -57.33 -18.71 7.43
C SER A 116 -57.96 -19.90 6.67
N ARG A 117 -57.69 -20.05 5.37
CA ARG A 117 -58.19 -21.15 4.52
C ARG A 117 -57.11 -21.85 3.69
N ARG A 118 -55.87 -21.92 4.18
CA ARG A 118 -54.83 -22.78 3.58
C ARG A 118 -54.29 -23.78 4.60
N SER A 119 -54.23 -25.05 4.19
CA SER A 119 -53.81 -26.16 5.04
C SER A 119 -52.43 -25.91 5.63
N LYS A 120 -52.23 -26.35 6.88
CA LYS A 120 -50.94 -26.29 7.58
C LYS A 120 -49.85 -26.90 6.67
N PRO A 121 -48.78 -26.17 6.32
CA PRO A 121 -47.70 -26.76 5.53
C PRO A 121 -47.00 -27.82 6.37
N GLN A 122 -46.95 -29.05 5.88
CA GLN A 122 -46.17 -30.11 6.52
C GLN A 122 -44.69 -29.78 6.40
N THR A 123 -43.99 -29.80 7.52
CA THR A 123 -42.54 -29.64 7.58
C THR A 123 -41.87 -30.91 7.01
N PHE A 124 -41.25 -30.79 5.84
CA PHE A 124 -40.44 -31.87 5.27
C PHE A 124 -39.15 -32.04 6.09
N LYS A 125 -38.96 -33.23 6.67
CA LYS A 125 -37.67 -33.63 7.26
C LYS A 125 -36.73 -34.07 6.14
N ARG A 126 -35.57 -33.41 6.04
CA ARG A 126 -34.54 -33.72 5.04
C ARG A 126 -34.04 -35.16 5.24
N GLN A 127 -34.11 -35.99 4.19
CA GLN A 127 -33.61 -37.37 4.22
C GLN A 127 -32.10 -37.44 3.98
N ASP A 128 -31.53 -36.46 3.27
CA ASP A 128 -30.10 -36.43 2.93
C ASP A 128 -29.24 -35.62 3.90
N LYS A 129 -27.97 -36.02 4.03
CA LYS A 129 -26.98 -35.37 4.91
C LYS A 129 -26.76 -33.91 4.49
N LYS A 130 -26.73 -33.01 5.47
CA LYS A 130 -26.42 -31.59 5.25
C LYS A 130 -24.92 -31.45 4.91
N VAL A 131 -24.64 -31.02 3.68
CA VAL A 131 -23.29 -30.80 3.16
C VAL A 131 -22.69 -29.52 3.78
N GLY A 132 -21.46 -29.61 4.27
CA GLY A 132 -20.70 -28.52 4.89
C GLY A 132 -20.05 -27.58 3.90
N ARG A 133 -19.51 -26.46 4.40
CA ARG A 133 -19.06 -25.33 3.58
C ARG A 133 -17.88 -25.66 2.63
N ASN A 134 -17.13 -26.73 2.91
CA ASN A 134 -16.00 -27.23 2.11
C ASN A 134 -16.13 -28.72 1.73
N ASP A 135 -17.33 -29.32 1.86
CA ASP A 135 -17.53 -30.73 1.47
C ASP A 135 -17.74 -30.84 -0.06
N PRO A 136 -17.26 -31.93 -0.70
CA PRO A 136 -17.40 -32.13 -2.14
C PRO A 136 -18.86 -32.17 -2.59
N CYS A 137 -19.17 -31.57 -3.76
CA CYS A 137 -20.55 -31.46 -4.22
C CYS A 137 -21.17 -32.86 -4.41
N PRO A 138 -22.34 -33.13 -3.81
CA PRO A 138 -23.05 -34.39 -4.04
C PRO A 138 -23.59 -34.52 -5.48
N CYS A 139 -23.51 -33.45 -6.26
CA CYS A 139 -23.79 -33.42 -7.69
C CYS A 139 -22.63 -33.90 -8.58
N GLY A 140 -21.49 -34.25 -7.99
CA GLY A 140 -20.31 -34.72 -8.73
C GLY A 140 -19.56 -33.65 -9.51
N SER A 141 -19.89 -32.37 -9.33
CA SER A 141 -19.13 -31.25 -9.90
C SER A 141 -17.99 -30.89 -8.97
N GLY A 142 -16.93 -31.71 -9.01
CA GLY A 142 -15.58 -31.36 -8.59
C GLY A 142 -14.74 -31.08 -9.82
#